data_AF-A0A5B7BIC4-F1
#
_entry.id   AF-A0A5B7BIC4-F1
#
_cell.length_a   1.000
_cell.length_b   1.000
_cell.length_c   1.000
_cell.angle_alpha   90.00
_cell.angle_beta   90.00
_cell.angle_gamma   90.00
#
_symmetry.space_group_name_H-M   'P 1'
#
loop_
_entity.id
_entity.type
_entity.pdbx_description
1 polymer ?
#
loop_
_entity_poly.entity_id
_entity_poly.type
_entity_poly.pdbx_seq_one_letter_code
_entity_poly.pdbx_strand_id
1 'polypeptide(L)'
;MASVSATCARFQQLSLKHSVKLSQVTGRTSSLKLVSVGWARNGFPSLRTSCFRISCSAKPETVQKVCEIVRKQLALPPESELTPESKFSALGADSLDTVEIVMGLEEEFDISVEEESSQNITTVQEAADLIEKLVQKKGEA
;
A
#
# COMPACT_ATOMS: atom_id res chain seq x y z
N MET A 1 -38.77 48.38 -6.15
CA MET A 1 -40.05 47.65 -6.13
C MET A 1 -39.81 46.26 -6.68
N ALA A 2 -40.11 45.23 -5.87
CA ALA A 2 -40.07 43.78 -6.14
C ALA A 2 -38.67 43.16 -6.41
N SER A 3 -38.29 41.97 -5.93
CA SER A 3 -38.86 41.00 -4.99
C SER A 3 -37.77 39.94 -4.73
N VAL A 4 -37.70 39.47 -3.49
CA VAL A 4 -36.92 38.34 -2.95
C VAL A 4 -37.26 36.99 -3.60
N SER A 5 -36.29 36.05 -3.64
CA SER A 5 -36.40 34.76 -2.92
C SER A 5 -35.17 33.86 -3.09
N ALA A 6 -34.66 33.41 -1.95
CA ALA A 6 -33.62 32.40 -1.80
C ALA A 6 -34.23 30.98 -1.80
N THR A 7 -33.52 30.01 -2.36
CA THR A 7 -33.79 28.57 -2.21
C THR A 7 -32.44 27.84 -2.20
N CYS A 8 -31.91 27.52 -1.02
CA CYS A 8 -32.11 26.27 -0.25
C CYS A 8 -31.24 25.11 -0.78
N ALA A 9 -30.12 24.90 -0.10
CA ALA A 9 -29.34 23.68 -0.13
C ALA A 9 -30.12 22.53 0.52
N ARG A 10 -30.11 21.33 -0.08
CA ARG A 10 -30.36 20.08 0.64
C ARG A 10 -29.47 18.94 0.13
N PHE A 11 -28.55 18.60 1.02
CA PHE A 11 -27.95 17.28 1.22
C PHE A 11 -29.04 16.20 1.34
N GLN A 12 -28.94 15.14 0.54
CA GLN A 12 -29.65 13.88 0.74
C GLN A 12 -28.69 12.76 0.30
N GLN A 13 -27.86 12.30 1.23
CA GLN A 13 -28.02 11.09 2.03
C GLN A 13 -27.71 9.80 1.26
N LEU A 14 -26.51 9.33 1.58
CA LEU A 14 -25.94 8.00 1.46
C LEU A 14 -26.91 6.93 2.01
N SER A 15 -27.24 5.90 1.22
CA SER A 15 -27.72 4.62 1.75
C SER A 15 -27.43 3.50 0.77
N LEU A 16 -26.21 2.96 0.87
CA LEU A 16 -25.82 1.68 0.30
C LEU A 16 -26.53 0.56 1.06
N LYS A 17 -27.51 -0.06 0.40
CA LYS A 17 -28.15 -1.29 0.86
C LYS A 17 -27.42 -2.47 0.22
N HIS A 18 -26.55 -3.15 0.96
CA HIS A 18 -26.21 -4.54 0.66
C HIS A 18 -26.51 -5.42 1.87
N SER A 19 -27.63 -6.13 1.74
CA SER A 19 -28.15 -7.14 2.67
C SER A 19 -27.47 -8.47 2.33
N VAL A 20 -26.56 -8.93 3.18
CA VAL A 20 -26.02 -10.30 3.10
C VAL A 20 -26.80 -11.16 4.09
N LYS A 21 -27.49 -12.15 3.51
CA LYS A 21 -28.50 -12.99 4.15
C LYS A 21 -27.82 -14.05 5.03
N LEU A 22 -28.10 -13.98 6.32
CA LEU A 22 -27.82 -15.01 7.32
C LEU A 22 -28.72 -16.22 7.05
N SER A 23 -28.12 -17.35 6.65
CA SER A 23 -28.80 -18.63 6.53
C SER A 23 -28.30 -19.56 7.63
N GLN A 24 -29.17 -19.79 8.61
CA GLN A 24 -29.01 -20.78 9.66
C GLN A 24 -29.16 -22.17 9.05
N VAL A 25 -28.20 -23.07 9.28
CA VAL A 25 -28.36 -24.49 9.00
C VAL A 25 -28.34 -25.26 10.33
N THR A 26 -29.48 -25.84 10.67
CA THR A 26 -29.68 -26.73 11.81
C THR A 26 -29.22 -28.13 11.43
N GLY A 27 -28.06 -28.54 11.95
CA GLY A 27 -27.49 -29.88 11.80
C GLY A 27 -27.78 -30.73 13.03
N ARG A 28 -28.44 -31.87 12.79
CA ARG A 28 -28.95 -32.83 13.78
C ARG A 28 -27.83 -33.51 14.56
N THR A 29 -28.09 -33.74 15.84
CA THR A 29 -27.31 -34.55 16.77
C THR A 29 -27.13 -35.98 16.25
N SER A 30 -25.90 -36.48 16.16
CA SER A 30 -25.62 -37.91 16.02
C SER A 30 -24.27 -38.25 16.63
N SER A 31 -24.34 -39.02 17.69
CA SER A 31 -23.30 -39.54 18.56
C SER A 31 -22.24 -40.32 17.77
N LEU A 32 -20.97 -39.90 17.83
CA LEU A 32 -19.86 -40.72 17.36
C LEU A 32 -18.72 -40.76 18.38
N LYS A 33 -18.72 -41.91 19.07
CA LYS A 33 -17.60 -42.70 19.59
C LYS A 33 -16.27 -41.98 19.79
N LEU A 34 -16.00 -41.75 21.07
CA LEU A 34 -14.70 -41.60 21.69
C LEU A 34 -13.89 -42.91 21.49
N VAL A 35 -12.78 -42.84 20.76
CA VAL A 35 -11.72 -43.85 20.81
C VAL A 35 -10.39 -43.13 20.90
N SER A 36 -9.63 -43.53 21.91
CA SER A 36 -8.34 -42.99 22.35
C SER A 36 -7.27 -43.06 21.27
N VAL A 37 -6.57 -41.95 21.03
CA VAL A 37 -5.33 -41.92 20.25
C VAL A 37 -4.21 -41.45 21.17
N GLY A 38 -3.12 -42.23 21.13
CA GLY A 38 -2.02 -42.19 22.07
C GLY A 38 -1.24 -40.88 22.09
N TRP A 39 -0.76 -40.62 23.30
CA TRP A 39 0.44 -39.87 23.66
C TRP A 39 1.52 -39.86 22.56
N ALA A 40 1.67 -38.71 21.88
CA ALA A 40 2.87 -38.36 21.14
C ALA A 40 3.30 -36.94 21.55
N ARG A 41 4.25 -36.89 22.49
CA ARG A 41 5.03 -35.70 22.82
C ARG A 41 5.96 -35.41 21.65
N ASN A 42 5.72 -34.31 20.94
CA ASN A 42 6.67 -33.23 20.65
C ASN A 42 6.25 -32.44 19.39
N GLY A 43 6.04 -31.14 19.59
CA GLY A 43 6.38 -30.12 18.60
C GLY A 43 5.33 -29.80 17.55
N PHE A 44 4.28 -29.06 17.92
CA PHE A 44 3.58 -28.19 16.96
C PHE A 44 4.60 -27.18 16.39
N PRO A 45 4.82 -27.05 15.07
CA PRO A 45 5.35 -25.81 14.53
C PRO A 45 4.18 -24.83 14.53
N SER A 46 3.96 -24.22 15.70
CA SER A 46 3.13 -23.03 15.85
C SER A 46 3.72 -21.94 14.96
N LEU A 47 2.90 -21.45 14.02
CA LEU A 47 3.03 -20.14 13.39
C LEU A 47 4.49 -19.74 13.09
N ARG A 48 5.03 -20.25 11.99
CA ARG A 48 6.08 -19.52 11.29
C ARG A 48 5.41 -18.27 10.75
N THR A 49 5.32 -17.23 11.57
CA THR A 49 5.15 -15.86 11.10
C THR A 49 6.11 -15.74 9.94
N SER A 50 5.54 -15.67 8.74
CA SER A 50 6.26 -15.23 7.56
C SER A 50 6.84 -13.90 7.97
N CYS A 51 8.11 -13.92 8.37
CA CYS A 51 8.89 -12.72 8.55
C CYS A 51 8.84 -12.10 7.16
N PHE A 52 7.94 -11.13 6.98
CA PHE A 52 7.95 -10.20 5.87
C PHE A 52 9.41 -9.74 5.77
N ARG A 53 10.15 -10.38 4.87
CA ARG A 53 11.53 -10.04 4.59
C ARG A 53 11.40 -8.78 3.76
N ILE A 54 11.36 -7.64 4.42
CA ILE A 54 11.70 -6.37 3.78
C ILE A 54 13.18 -6.52 3.43
N SER A 55 13.45 -7.00 2.21
CA SER A 55 14.77 -6.99 1.62
C SER A 55 15.00 -5.55 1.16
N CYS A 56 15.46 -4.70 2.06
CA CYS A 56 15.96 -3.38 1.72
C CYS A 56 17.24 -3.59 0.89
N SER A 57 17.09 -3.48 -0.43
CA SER A 57 18.15 -3.69 -1.41
C SER A 57 18.72 -2.37 -1.91
N ALA A 58 17.98 -1.27 -1.74
CA ALA A 58 18.37 0.07 -2.14
C ALA A 58 19.52 0.62 -1.31
N LYS A 59 20.46 1.31 -1.99
CA LYS A 59 21.50 2.09 -1.30
C LYS A 59 20.86 3.25 -0.53
N PRO A 60 21.44 3.66 0.62
CA PRO A 60 20.92 4.78 1.40
C PRO A 60 20.91 6.10 0.61
N GLU A 61 21.84 6.26 -0.33
CA GLU A 61 21.90 7.42 -1.24
C GLU A 61 20.68 7.47 -2.17
N THR A 62 20.29 6.32 -2.74
CA THR A 62 19.09 6.20 -3.60
C THR A 62 17.83 6.56 -2.83
N VAL A 63 17.68 6.09 -1.59
CA VAL A 63 16.53 6.42 -0.73
C VAL A 63 16.46 7.92 -0.45
N GLN A 64 17.58 8.58 -0.16
CA GLN A 64 17.61 10.03 0.07
C GLN A 64 17.17 10.82 -1.16
N LYS A 65 17.67 10.44 -2.34
CA LYS A 65 17.27 11.04 -3.63
C LYS A 65 15.77 10.87 -3.90
N VAL A 66 15.23 9.68 -3.66
CA VAL A 66 13.78 9.43 -3.79
C VAL A 66 13.00 10.33 -2.83
N CYS A 67 13.41 10.43 -1.56
CA CYS A 67 12.78 11.33 -0.59
C CYS A 67 12.82 12.80 -1.03
N GLU A 68 13.92 13.26 -1.63
CA GLU A 68 14.03 14.62 -2.15
C GLU A 68 13.04 14.90 -3.29
N ILE A 69 12.90 13.96 -4.23
CA ILE A 69 11.96 14.09 -5.35
C ILE A 69 10.53 14.11 -4.82
N VAL A 70 10.18 13.18 -3.93
CA VAL A 70 8.85 13.11 -3.31
C VAL A 70 8.52 14.40 -2.56
N ARG A 71 9.49 14.95 -1.79
CA ARG A 71 9.30 16.23 -1.09
C ARG A 71 9.04 17.39 -2.06
N LYS A 72 9.75 17.43 -3.19
CA LYS A 72 9.57 18.45 -4.23
C LYS A 72 8.18 18.35 -4.88
N GLN A 73 7.76 17.16 -5.29
CA GLN A 73 6.46 16.98 -5.96
C GLN A 73 5.28 17.24 -5.04
N LEU A 74 5.34 16.76 -3.79
CA LEU A 74 4.27 16.96 -2.81
C LEU A 74 4.36 18.31 -2.07
N ALA A 75 5.31 19.17 -2.44
CA ALA A 75 5.56 20.47 -1.80
C ALA A 75 5.62 20.41 -0.26
N LEU A 76 6.18 19.32 0.29
CA LEU A 76 6.22 19.09 1.72
C LEU A 76 7.26 20.00 2.40
N PRO A 77 6.97 20.51 3.61
CA PRO A 77 7.93 21.32 4.35
C PRO A 77 9.18 20.51 4.72
N PRO A 78 10.35 21.16 4.89
CA PRO A 78 11.60 20.48 5.22
C PRO A 78 11.54 19.74 6.57
N GLU A 79 10.69 20.21 7.48
CA GLU A 79 10.43 19.62 8.79
C GLU A 79 9.53 18.36 8.71
N SER A 80 8.97 18.04 7.54
CA SER A 80 8.14 16.84 7.37
C SER A 80 9.00 15.59 7.48
N GLU A 81 8.68 14.74 8.45
CA GLU A 81 9.34 13.46 8.65
C GLU A 81 9.02 12.52 7.47
N LEU A 82 10.02 12.22 6.66
CA LEU A 82 9.94 11.28 5.55
C LEU A 82 10.81 10.07 5.88
N THR A 83 10.15 8.94 6.14
CA THR A 83 10.81 7.67 6.41
C THR A 83 10.70 6.75 5.18
N PRO A 84 11.63 5.81 5.00
CA PRO A 84 11.52 4.81 3.93
C PRO A 84 10.21 3.99 4.01
N GLU A 85 9.68 3.78 5.21
CA GLU A 85 8.43 3.05 5.44
C GLU A 85 7.17 3.92 5.21
N SER A 86 7.34 5.21 4.94
CA SER A 86 6.23 6.13 4.66
C SER A 86 5.53 5.72 3.37
N LYS A 87 4.19 5.64 3.46
CA LYS A 87 3.34 5.40 2.29
C LYS A 87 3.05 6.71 1.57
N PHE A 88 3.03 6.70 0.24
CA PHE A 88 2.68 7.88 -0.54
C PHE A 88 1.29 8.42 -0.20
N SER A 89 0.30 7.54 -0.04
CA SER A 89 -1.05 7.93 0.38
C SER A 89 -1.10 8.55 1.79
N ALA A 90 -0.16 8.20 2.69
CA ALA A 90 -0.09 8.79 4.02
C ALA A 90 0.52 10.20 3.99
N LEU A 91 1.33 10.50 2.97
CA LEU A 91 1.91 11.81 2.70
C LEU A 91 0.96 12.73 1.92
N GLY A 92 -0.25 12.25 1.60
CA GLY A 92 -1.24 13.00 0.84
C GLY A 92 -1.06 12.94 -0.67
N ALA A 93 -0.21 12.03 -1.17
CA ALA A 93 -0.09 11.80 -2.60
C ALA A 93 -1.35 11.10 -3.16
N ASP A 94 -1.94 11.68 -4.19
CA ASP A 94 -2.99 11.06 -4.99
C ASP A 94 -2.37 10.22 -6.14
N SER A 95 -3.25 9.54 -6.87
CA SER A 95 -2.95 8.81 -8.11
C SER A 95 -2.19 9.64 -9.14
N LEU A 96 -2.51 10.94 -9.29
CA LEU A 96 -1.79 11.83 -10.20
C LEU A 96 -0.37 12.15 -9.69
N ASP A 97 -0.24 12.47 -8.41
CA ASP A 97 1.05 12.79 -7.79
C ASP A 97 2.01 11.59 -7.90
N THR A 98 1.49 10.37 -7.79
CA THR A 98 2.28 9.14 -7.93
C THR A 98 2.88 9.03 -9.34
N VAL A 99 2.14 9.39 -10.39
CA VAL A 99 2.63 9.43 -11.77
C VAL A 99 3.72 10.49 -11.93
N GLU A 100 3.52 11.69 -11.39
CA GLU A 100 4.52 12.77 -11.44
C GLU A 100 5.83 12.42 -10.69
N ILE A 101 5.71 11.76 -9.54
CA ILE A 101 6.86 11.25 -8.78
C ILE A 101 7.63 10.22 -9.62
N VAL A 102 6.95 9.26 -10.23
CA VAL A 102 7.58 8.21 -11.06
C VAL A 102 8.28 8.84 -12.26
N MET A 103 7.65 9.78 -12.95
CA MET A 103 8.29 10.50 -14.07
C MET A 103 9.56 11.25 -13.63
N GLY A 104 9.52 11.91 -12.47
CA GLY A 104 10.69 12.58 -11.91
C GLY A 104 11.82 11.62 -11.51
N LEU A 105 11.47 10.42 -11.06
CA LEU A 105 12.43 9.36 -10.77
C LEU A 105 13.07 8.78 -12.04
N GLU A 106 12.29 8.57 -13.09
CA GLU A 106 12.80 8.14 -14.40
C GLU A 106 13.80 9.13 -14.98
N GLU A 107 13.50 10.43 -14.88
CA GLU A 107 14.38 11.50 -15.37
C GLU A 107 15.65 11.65 -14.52
N GLU A 108 15.58 11.62 -13.18
CA GLU A 108 16.76 11.78 -12.31
C GLU A 108 17.74 10.60 -12.44
N PHE A 109 17.23 9.37 -12.57
CA PHE A 109 18.06 8.16 -12.65
C PHE A 109 18.31 7.68 -14.08
N ASP A 110 17.71 8.34 -15.08
CA ASP A 110 17.78 7.98 -16.50
C ASP A 110 17.37 6.51 -16.72
N ILE A 111 16.26 6.09 -16.12
CA ILE A 111 15.73 4.70 -16.22
C ILE A 111 14.34 4.70 -16.84
N SER A 112 13.84 3.51 -17.19
CA SER A 112 12.46 3.30 -17.60
C SER A 112 11.78 2.35 -16.61
N VAL A 113 10.72 2.81 -15.97
CA VAL A 113 9.90 2.04 -15.05
C VAL A 113 8.60 1.66 -15.76
N GLU A 114 8.23 0.37 -15.71
CA GLU A 114 6.95 -0.04 -16.30
C GLU A 114 5.78 0.52 -15.49
N GLU A 115 4.75 1.01 -16.16
CA GLU A 115 3.57 1.62 -15.52
C GLU A 115 2.90 0.67 -14.50
N GLU A 116 2.80 -0.62 -14.82
CA GLU A 116 2.25 -1.64 -13.90
C GLU A 116 3.07 -1.69 -12.61
N SER A 117 4.40 -1.71 -12.73
CA SER A 117 5.30 -1.74 -11.58
C SER A 117 5.24 -0.45 -10.76
N SER A 118 5.11 0.70 -11.43
CA SER A 118 4.95 2.03 -10.83
C SER A 118 3.66 2.17 -10.02
N GLN A 119 2.53 1.66 -10.54
CA GLN A 119 1.25 1.70 -9.85
C GLN A 119 1.20 0.79 -8.61
N ASN A 120 2.04 -0.25 -8.55
CA ASN A 120 2.14 -1.14 -7.40
C ASN A 120 3.03 -0.58 -6.27
N ILE A 121 3.74 0.53 -6.49
CA ILE A 121 4.61 1.13 -5.47
C ILE A 121 3.77 1.88 -4.46
N THR A 122 3.80 1.44 -3.19
CA THR A 122 3.02 2.07 -2.11
C THR A 122 3.89 2.85 -1.13
N THR A 123 5.17 2.52 -1.02
CA THR A 123 6.11 3.12 -0.07
C THR A 123 7.36 3.69 -0.75
N VAL A 124 8.01 4.64 -0.07
CA VAL A 124 9.29 5.21 -0.51
C VAL A 124 10.37 4.14 -0.65
N GLN A 125 10.40 3.18 0.29
CA GLN A 125 11.35 2.06 0.25
C GLN A 125 11.14 1.19 -0.99
N GLU A 126 9.90 0.82 -1.31
CA GLU A 126 9.58 0.05 -2.51
C GLU A 126 10.03 0.79 -3.78
N ALA A 127 9.82 2.11 -3.84
CA ALA A 127 10.29 2.92 -4.95
C ALA A 127 11.81 2.80 -5.09
N ALA A 128 12.56 3.10 -4.03
CA ALA A 128 14.02 3.05 -4.03
C ALA A 128 14.56 1.67 -4.41
N ASP A 129 13.94 0.59 -3.91
CA ASP A 129 14.32 -0.78 -4.23
C ASP A 129 14.09 -1.12 -5.71
N LEU A 130 13.06 -0.54 -6.33
CA LEU A 130 12.75 -0.71 -7.75
C LEU A 130 13.75 0.05 -8.63
N ILE A 131 14.04 1.32 -8.27
CA ILE A 131 15.05 2.14 -8.95
C ILE A 131 16.40 1.43 -8.93
N GLU A 132 16.85 0.95 -7.78
CA GLU A 132 18.16 0.30 -7.64
C GLU A 132 18.28 -0.94 -8.55
N LYS A 133 17.21 -1.75 -8.67
CA LYS A 133 17.17 -2.91 -9.56
C LYS A 133 17.29 -2.51 -11.04
N LEU A 134 16.62 -1.43 -11.44
CA LEU A 134 16.65 -0.96 -12.82
C LEU A 134 17.98 -0.30 -13.17
N VAL A 135 18.58 0.45 -12.25
CA VAL A 135 19.92 1.03 -12.40
C VAL A 135 20.97 -0.07 -12.57
N GLN A 136 20.88 -1.15 -11.78
CA GLN A 136 21.77 -2.31 -11.93
C GLN A 136 21.58 -2.99 -13.29
N LYS A 137 20.33 -3.16 -13.74
CA LYS A 137 20.01 -3.78 -15.03
C LYS A 137 20.48 -2.93 -16.23
N LYS A 138 20.45 -1.59 -16.13
CA LYS A 138 20.94 -0.69 -17.19
C LYS A 138 22.46 -0.74 -17.35
N GLY A 139 23.21 -0.97 -16.26
CA GLY A 139 24.67 -1.07 -16.30
C GLY A 139 25.22 -2.32 -16.98
N GLU A 140 24.38 -3.33 -17.22
CA GLU A 140 24.76 -4.61 -17.84
C GLU A 140 24.42 -4.69 -19.35
N ALA A 141 23.91 -3.60 -19.95
CA ALA A 141 23.48 -3.53 -21.34
C ALA A 141 24.43 -2.71 -22.24
#